data_AF-I0KGG8-F1
#
_entry.id   AF-I0KGG8-F1
#
_cell.length_a   1.000
_cell.length_b   1.000
_cell.length_c   1.000
_cell.angle_alpha   90.00
_cell.angle_beta   90.00
_cell.angle_gamma   90.00
#
_symmetry.space_group_name_H-M   'P 1'
#
loop_
_entity.id
_entity.type
_entity.pdbx_description
1 polymer ?
#
loop_
_entity_poly.entity_id
_entity_poly.type
_entity_poly.pdbx_seq_one_letter_code
_entity_poly.pdbx_strand_id
1 'polypeptide(L)'
;MLERLEEIRENIFRYLEARIELFTLETRGKVEEGAVVATHGIILGFLATITTIFLFSLLAAYLNEVTNSRYLGFLIVAGFFLILTIIWAVSKQSMTSLIRKIAYKALKESQEKKADDRSQAVQDLMNQTTASMKQIGQ
;
A
#
# COMPACT_ATOMS: atom_id res chain seq x y z
N MET A 1 17.98 50.56 2.36
CA MET A 1 18.24 49.14 2.72
C MET A 1 17.02 48.46 3.32
N LEU A 2 16.22 49.15 4.13
CA LEU A 2 14.99 48.60 4.72
C LEU A 2 13.88 48.32 3.68
N GLU A 3 13.69 49.17 2.67
CA GLU A 3 12.68 48.95 1.60
C GLU A 3 12.91 47.66 0.79
N ARG A 4 14.18 47.30 0.52
CA ARG A 4 14.48 46.04 -0.19
C ARG A 4 14.20 44.81 0.68
N LEU A 5 14.34 44.92 2.01
CA LEU A 5 13.99 43.85 2.92
C LEU A 5 12.48 43.66 2.99
N GLU A 6 11.71 44.76 2.94
CA GLU A 6 10.25 44.72 2.87
C GLU A 6 9.77 44.08 1.55
N GLU A 7 10.34 44.45 0.40
CA GLU A 7 10.04 43.83 -0.91
C GLU A 7 10.34 42.33 -0.94
N ILE A 8 11.48 41.90 -0.39
CA ILE A 8 11.87 40.49 -0.34
C ILE A 8 10.91 39.72 0.58
N ARG A 9 10.57 40.29 1.74
CA ARG A 9 9.60 39.72 2.68
C ARG A 9 8.25 39.54 1.98
N GLU A 10 7.76 40.57 1.31
CA GLU A 10 6.46 40.56 0.64
C GLU A 10 6.41 39.54 -0.51
N ASN A 11 7.46 39.45 -1.32
CA ASN A 11 7.55 38.42 -2.35
C ASN A 11 7.61 36.99 -1.78
N ILE A 12 8.31 36.78 -0.66
CA ILE A 12 8.32 35.47 0.02
C ILE A 12 6.94 35.14 0.58
N PHE A 13 6.24 36.11 1.17
CA PHE A 13 4.87 35.91 1.65
C PHE A 13 3.91 35.57 0.50
N ARG A 14 3.97 36.29 -0.62
CA ARG A 14 3.17 36.00 -1.82
C ARG A 14 3.46 34.61 -2.39
N TYR A 15 4.74 34.22 -2.43
CA TYR A 15 5.14 32.89 -2.87
C TYR A 15 4.65 31.79 -1.92
N LEU A 16 4.75 32.02 -0.61
CA LEU A 16 4.32 31.06 0.41
C LEU A 16 2.79 30.89 0.37
N GLU A 17 2.06 31.98 0.19
CA GLU A 17 0.60 31.99 0.05
C GLU A 17 0.15 31.17 -1.17
N ALA A 18 0.77 31.41 -2.34
CA ALA A 18 0.51 30.61 -3.54
C ALA A 18 0.83 29.12 -3.34
N ARG A 19 1.89 28.79 -2.59
CA ARG A 19 2.27 27.41 -2.30
C ARG A 19 1.30 26.71 -1.35
N ILE A 20 0.79 27.43 -0.35
CA ILE A 20 -0.23 26.94 0.58
C ILE A 20 -1.56 26.71 -0.16
N GLU A 21 -1.92 27.61 -1.06
CA GLU A 21 -3.12 27.48 -1.89
C GLU A 21 -3.03 26.26 -2.81
N LEU A 22 -1.90 26.09 -3.53
CA LEU A 22 -1.63 24.90 -4.34
C LEU A 22 -1.64 23.61 -3.52
N PHE A 23 -1.01 23.62 -2.34
CA PHE A 23 -1.00 22.46 -1.44
C PHE A 23 -2.42 22.10 -0.98
N THR A 24 -3.24 23.09 -0.66
CA THR A 24 -4.64 22.88 -0.28
C THR A 24 -5.46 22.32 -1.45
N LEU A 25 -5.22 22.80 -2.68
CA LEU A 25 -5.88 22.32 -3.89
C LEU A 25 -5.51 20.86 -4.20
N GLU A 26 -4.22 20.52 -4.19
CA GLU A 26 -3.74 19.14 -4.38
C GLU A 26 -4.20 18.21 -3.26
N THR A 27 -4.19 18.68 -2.01
CA THR A 27 -4.63 17.88 -0.87
C THR A 27 -6.13 17.60 -0.97
N ARG A 28 -6.96 18.58 -1.36
CA ARG A 28 -8.39 18.36 -1.58
C ARG A 28 -8.66 17.30 -2.65
N GLY A 29 -8.00 17.39 -3.81
CA GLY A 29 -8.17 16.41 -4.89
C GLY A 29 -7.73 14.99 -4.48
N LYS A 30 -6.57 14.85 -3.83
CA LYS A 30 -6.06 13.56 -3.36
C LYS A 30 -6.84 12.99 -2.18
N VAL A 31 -7.37 13.86 -1.30
CA VAL A 31 -8.23 13.46 -0.19
C VAL A 31 -9.58 13.00 -0.70
N GLU A 32 -10.15 13.62 -1.74
CA GLU A 32 -11.42 13.21 -2.32
C GLU A 32 -11.31 11.81 -2.95
N GLU A 33 -10.32 11.60 -3.82
CA GLU A 33 -10.10 10.29 -4.45
C GLU A 33 -9.71 9.23 -3.42
N GLY A 34 -8.81 9.58 -2.49
CA GLY A 34 -8.40 8.70 -1.39
C GLY A 34 -9.55 8.35 -0.45
N ALA A 35 -10.44 9.29 -0.13
CA ALA A 35 -11.60 9.07 0.73
C ALA A 35 -12.65 8.19 0.05
N VAL A 36 -12.89 8.37 -1.26
CA VAL A 36 -13.82 7.52 -2.01
C VAL A 36 -13.32 6.07 -2.05
N VAL A 37 -12.04 5.86 -2.39
CA VAL A 37 -11.43 4.53 -2.42
C VAL A 37 -11.39 3.90 -1.02
N ALA A 38 -11.02 4.67 0.01
CA ALA A 38 -11.01 4.19 1.38
C ALA A 38 -12.41 3.80 1.86
N THR A 39 -13.42 4.63 1.59
CA THR A 39 -14.82 4.38 1.97
C THR A 39 -15.34 3.13 1.27
N HIS A 40 -15.12 3.00 -0.04
CA HIS A 40 -15.50 1.81 -0.78
C HIS A 40 -14.80 0.56 -0.23
N GLY A 41 -13.49 0.64 0.06
CA GLY A 41 -12.72 -0.44 0.65
C GLY A 41 -13.24 -0.85 2.03
N ILE A 42 -13.61 0.10 2.89
CA ILE A 42 -14.20 -0.17 4.21
C ILE A 42 -15.54 -0.87 4.06
N ILE A 43 -16.42 -0.36 3.20
CA ILE A 43 -17.75 -0.97 2.96
C ILE A 43 -17.59 -2.39 2.42
N LEU A 44 -16.71 -2.58 1.43
CA LEU A 44 -16.45 -3.90 0.84
C LEU A 44 -15.84 -4.85 1.86
N GLY A 45 -14.87 -4.41 2.66
CA GLY A 45 -14.27 -5.19 3.73
C GLY A 45 -15.29 -5.59 4.81
N PHE A 46 -16.18 -4.67 5.17
CA PHE A 46 -17.29 -4.95 6.10
C PHE A 46 -18.24 -6.01 5.53
N LEU A 47 -18.65 -5.86 4.27
CA LEU A 47 -19.50 -6.83 3.59
C LEU A 47 -18.85 -8.21 3.50
N ALA A 48 -17.58 -8.26 3.09
CA ALA A 48 -16.80 -9.50 3.01
C ALA A 48 -16.66 -10.19 4.38
N THR A 49 -16.51 -9.40 5.45
CA THR A 49 -16.48 -9.92 6.83
C THR A 49 -17.81 -10.56 7.20
N ILE A 50 -18.93 -9.89 6.92
CA ILE A 50 -20.27 -10.46 7.15
C ILE A 50 -20.45 -11.75 6.36
N THR A 51 -20.15 -11.75 5.06
CA THR A 51 -20.25 -12.95 4.21
C THR A 51 -19.41 -14.10 4.77
N THR A 52 -18.19 -13.82 5.22
CA THR A 52 -17.30 -14.81 5.83
C THR A 52 -17.89 -15.41 7.11
N ILE A 53 -18.46 -14.58 7.98
CA ILE A 53 -19.14 -15.06 9.21
C ILE A 53 -20.29 -16.00 8.84
N PHE A 54 -21.10 -15.63 7.85
CA PHE A 54 -22.20 -16.49 7.37
C PHE A 54 -21.70 -17.80 6.78
N LEU A 55 -20.61 -17.80 6.01
CA LEU A 55 -20.00 -19.02 5.47
C LEU A 55 -19.55 -19.97 6.58
N PHE A 56 -18.87 -19.47 7.62
CA PHE A 56 -18.47 -20.31 8.75
C PHE A 56 -19.66 -20.77 9.59
N SER A 57 -20.69 -19.94 9.74
CA SER A 57 -21.93 -20.32 10.42
C SER A 57 -22.67 -21.41 9.66
N LEU A 58 -22.72 -21.33 8.33
CA LEU A 58 -23.27 -22.36 7.45
C LEU A 58 -22.47 -23.67 7.55
N LEU A 59 -21.14 -23.59 7.53
CA LEU A 59 -20.27 -24.75 7.69
C LEU A 59 -20.48 -25.41 9.07
N ALA A 60 -20.58 -24.61 10.14
CA ALA A 60 -20.88 -25.11 11.47
C ALA A 60 -22.26 -25.78 11.54
N ALA A 61 -23.27 -25.20 10.89
CA ALA A 61 -24.60 -25.81 10.78
C ALA A 61 -24.57 -27.13 10.00
N TYR A 62 -23.78 -27.21 8.93
CA TYR A 62 -23.57 -28.46 8.20
C TYR A 62 -22.90 -29.53 9.08
N LEU A 63 -21.86 -29.15 9.84
CA LEU A 63 -21.21 -30.06 10.79
C LEU A 63 -22.17 -30.52 11.91
N ASN A 64 -23.07 -29.65 12.37
CA ASN A 64 -24.10 -30.02 13.35
C ASN A 64 -24.99 -31.17 12.84
N GLU A 65 -25.41 -31.10 11.58
CA GLU A 65 -26.25 -32.12 10.94
C GLU A 65 -25.51 -33.46 10.85
N VAL A 66 -24.25 -33.45 10.40
CA VAL A 66 -23.41 -34.65 10.30
C VAL A 66 -23.14 -35.28 11.67
N THR A 67 -22.97 -34.44 12.70
CA THR A 67 -22.67 -34.90 14.06
C THR A 67 -23.94 -35.22 14.88
N ASN A 68 -25.14 -35.09 14.30
CA ASN A 68 -26.43 -35.25 14.99
C ASN A 68 -26.53 -34.45 16.29
N SER A 69 -25.93 -33.25 16.34
CA SER A 69 -25.88 -32.42 17.54
C SER A 69 -26.07 -30.96 17.23
N ARG A 70 -26.84 -30.27 18.07
CA ARG A 70 -27.29 -28.90 17.83
C ARG A 70 -26.17 -27.84 17.89
N TYR A 71 -25.06 -28.14 18.55
CA TYR A 71 -24.00 -27.15 18.84
C TYR A 71 -22.57 -27.62 18.55
N LEU A 72 -22.35 -28.93 18.30
CA LEU A 72 -21.00 -29.46 18.15
C LEU A 72 -20.24 -28.90 16.95
N GLY A 73 -20.91 -28.63 15.83
CA GLY A 73 -20.32 -28.03 14.65
C GLY A 73 -19.77 -26.63 14.90
N PHE A 74 -20.47 -25.81 15.69
CA PHE A 74 -19.92 -24.50 16.12
C PHE A 74 -18.69 -24.67 17.02
N LEU A 75 -18.72 -25.65 17.92
CA LEU A 75 -17.59 -25.92 18.83
C LEU A 75 -16.36 -26.43 18.08
N ILE A 76 -16.54 -27.27 17.06
CA ILE A 76 -15.44 -27.76 16.21
C ILE A 76 -14.82 -26.62 15.43
N VAL A 77 -15.64 -25.77 14.78
CA VAL A 77 -15.14 -24.62 14.03
C VAL A 77 -14.41 -23.64 14.98
N ALA A 78 -14.98 -23.35 16.15
CA ALA A 78 -14.35 -22.51 17.15
C ALA A 78 -13.02 -23.10 17.66
N GLY A 79 -12.97 -24.41 17.93
CA GLY A 79 -11.76 -25.11 18.35
C GLY A 79 -10.66 -25.08 17.30
N PHE A 80 -11.02 -25.27 16.02
CA PHE A 80 -10.08 -25.14 14.90
C PHE A 80 -9.45 -23.75 14.85
N PHE A 81 -10.24 -22.69 14.95
CA PHE A 81 -9.73 -21.32 14.98
C PHE A 81 -8.90 -21.01 16.22
N LEU A 82 -9.27 -21.58 17.37
CA LEU A 82 -8.52 -21.44 18.62
C LEU A 82 -7.13 -22.06 18.50
N ILE A 83 -7.04 -23.29 17.98
CA ILE A 83 -5.76 -23.97 17.71
C ILE A 83 -4.92 -23.14 16.73
N LEU A 84 -5.52 -22.66 15.63
CA LEU A 84 -4.83 -21.79 14.67
C LEU A 84 -4.26 -20.55 15.36
N THR A 85 -5.05 -19.92 16.23
CA THR A 85 -4.66 -18.72 16.99
C THR A 85 -3.49 -19.02 17.93
N ILE A 86 -3.51 -20.16 18.63
CA ILE A 86 -2.41 -20.59 19.49
C ILE A 86 -1.13 -20.83 18.68
N ILE A 87 -1.22 -21.56 17.56
CA ILE A 87 -0.08 -21.81 16.67
C ILE A 87 0.52 -20.49 16.21
N TRP A 88 -0.32 -19.53 15.82
CA TRP A 88 0.12 -18.22 15.37
C TRP A 88 0.77 -17.40 16.49
N ALA A 89 0.18 -17.41 17.69
CA ALA A 89 0.71 -16.73 18.86
C ALA A 89 2.07 -17.31 19.31
N VAL A 90 2.25 -18.62 19.26
CA VAL A 90 3.52 -19.30 19.59
C VAL A 90 4.56 -19.08 18.48
N SER A 91 4.13 -19.04 17.21
CA SER A 91 5.01 -18.84 16.06
C SER A 91 5.44 -17.38 15.85
N LYS A 92 5.09 -16.44 16.75
CA LYS A 92 5.39 -15.00 16.64
C LYS A 92 6.88 -14.70 16.38
N GLN A 93 7.78 -15.51 16.95
CA GLN A 93 9.23 -15.42 16.77
C GLN A 93 9.67 -15.78 15.33
N SER A 94 9.08 -16.82 14.73
CA SER A 94 9.40 -17.24 13.36
C SER A 94 8.73 -16.33 12.32
N MET A 95 7.52 -15.85 12.60
CA MET A 95 6.73 -15.09 11.63
C MET A 95 7.29 -13.67 11.40
N THR A 96 7.78 -13.02 12.46
CA THR A 96 8.51 -11.75 12.33
C THR A 96 9.76 -11.90 11.46
N SER A 97 10.47 -13.03 11.54
CA SER A 97 11.64 -13.30 10.69
C SER A 97 11.27 -13.53 9.22
N LEU A 98 10.13 -14.18 8.94
CA LEU A 98 9.64 -14.44 7.58
C LEU A 98 9.13 -13.16 6.92
N ILE A 99 8.35 -12.35 7.64
CA ILE A 99 7.88 -11.05 7.15
C ILE A 99 9.08 -10.16 6.82
N ARG A 100 10.11 -10.16 7.68
CA ARG A 100 11.34 -9.39 7.42
C ARG A 100 12.05 -9.87 6.16
N LYS A 101 12.17 -11.19 5.95
CA LYS A 101 12.78 -11.76 4.72
C LYS A 101 11.98 -11.40 3.46
N ILE A 102 10.66 -11.49 3.51
CA ILE A 102 9.78 -11.12 2.39
C ILE A 102 9.91 -9.63 2.10
N ALA A 103 9.87 -8.78 3.14
CA ALA A 103 10.04 -7.34 3.01
C ALA A 103 11.41 -6.98 2.41
N TYR A 104 12.50 -7.61 2.89
CA TYR A 104 13.84 -7.42 2.33
C TYR A 104 13.91 -7.86 0.86
N LYS A 105 13.28 -8.98 0.50
CA LYS A 105 13.29 -9.50 -0.88
C LYS A 105 12.50 -8.57 -1.82
N ALA A 106 11.31 -8.13 -1.41
CA ALA A 106 10.49 -7.20 -2.18
C ALA A 106 11.18 -5.83 -2.37
N LEU A 107 11.86 -5.32 -1.32
CA LEU A 107 12.65 -4.11 -1.41
C LEU A 107 13.86 -4.28 -2.33
N LYS A 108 14.59 -5.40 -2.23
CA LYS A 108 15.75 -5.67 -3.09
C LYS A 108 15.35 -5.77 -4.56
N GLU A 109 14.29 -6.53 -4.86
CA GLU A 109 13.77 -6.69 -6.22
C GLU A 109 13.30 -5.34 -6.80
N SER A 110 12.67 -4.49 -5.98
CA SER A 110 12.29 -3.13 -6.38
C SER A 110 13.50 -2.23 -6.66
N GLN A 111 14.61 -2.40 -5.95
CA GLN A 111 15.85 -1.64 -6.17
C GLN A 111 16.62 -2.14 -7.40
N GLU A 112 16.66 -3.46 -7.59
CA GLU A 112 17.33 -4.11 -8.74
C GLU A 112 16.62 -3.74 -10.04
N LYS A 113 15.27 -3.75 -10.04
CA LYS A 113 14.47 -3.30 -11.18
C LYS A 113 14.67 -1.81 -11.51
N LYS A 114 14.79 -0.96 -10.49
CA LYS A 114 15.11 0.48 -10.69
C LYS A 114 16.53 0.70 -11.21
N ALA A 115 17.50 -0.14 -10.83
CA ALA A 115 18.87 -0.04 -11.31
C ALA A 115 19.01 -0.47 -12.78
N ASP A 116 18.26 -1.49 -13.20
CA ASP A 116 18.19 -1.94 -14.59
C ASP A 116 17.54 -0.88 -15.50
N ASP A 117 16.36 -0.36 -15.13
CA ASP A 117 15.67 0.69 -15.88
C ASP A 117 16.54 1.95 -16.05
N ARG A 118 17.29 2.33 -15.01
CA ARG A 118 18.19 3.50 -15.05
C ARG A 118 19.41 3.26 -15.95
N SER A 119 19.94 2.03 -15.98
CA SER A 119 21.07 1.68 -16.84
C SER A 119 20.66 1.68 -18.31
N GLN A 120 19.47 1.16 -18.62
CA GLN A 120 18.90 1.19 -19.98
C GLN A 120 18.67 2.63 -20.45
N ALA A 121 18.08 3.49 -19.61
CA ALA A 121 17.87 4.90 -19.94
C ALA A 121 19.18 5.67 -20.21
N VAL A 122 20.24 5.41 -19.44
CA VAL A 122 21.57 6.01 -19.68
C VAL A 122 22.19 5.50 -20.98
N GLN A 123 22.02 4.22 -21.30
CA GLN A 123 22.51 3.63 -22.55
C GLN A 123 21.82 4.24 -23.77
N ASP A 124 20.50 4.43 -23.72
CA ASP A 124 19.73 5.07 -24.79
C ASP A 124 20.10 6.54 -24.98
N LEU A 125 20.32 7.27 -23.89
CA LEU A 125 20.82 8.65 -23.95
C LEU A 125 22.22 8.73 -24.56
N MET A 126 23.12 7.79 -24.23
CA MET A 126 24.45 7.73 -24.84
C MET A 126 24.39 7.39 -26.33
N ASN A 127 23.52 6.46 -26.73
CA ASN A 127 23.33 6.12 -28.14
C ASN A 127 22.77 7.30 -28.94
N GLN A 128 21.79 8.02 -28.37
CA GLN A 128 21.21 9.22 -28.98
C GLN A 128 22.23 10.37 -29.06
N THR A 129 23.03 10.56 -28.02
CA THR A 129 24.12 11.56 -27.98
C THR A 129 25.24 11.21 -28.96
N THR A 130 25.58 9.93 -29.10
CA THR A 130 26.59 9.46 -30.05
C THR A 130 26.08 9.60 -31.49
N ALA A 131 24.81 9.31 -31.74
CA ALA A 131 24.16 9.52 -33.03
C ALA A 131 24.09 11.00 -33.40
N SER A 132 23.71 11.88 -32.46
CA SER A 132 23.66 13.33 -32.70
C SER A 132 25.05 13.93 -32.91
N MET A 133 26.07 13.50 -32.16
CA MET A 133 27.47 13.90 -32.38
C MET A 133 27.99 13.48 -33.76
N LYS A 134 27.62 12.28 -34.24
CA LYS A 134 27.99 11.81 -35.58
C LYS A 134 27.30 12.60 -36.70
N GLN A 135 26.11 13.15 -36.43
CA GLN A 135 25.33 13.94 -37.37
C GLN A 135 25.80 15.40 -37.48
N ILE A 136 26.45 15.94 -36.43
CA ILE A 136 27.02 17.30 -36.40
C ILE A 136 28.43 17.36 -37.02
N GLY A 137 29.11 16.20 -37.13
CA GLY A 137 30.45 16.08 -37.73
C GLY A 137 30.50 15.80 -39.23
N GLN A 138 29.34 15.80 -39.92
CA GLN A 138 29.22 15.78 -41.39
C GLN A 138 28.67 17.12 -41.88
#